data_AF-A0A0F8ZLL9-F1
#
_entry.id   AF-A0A0F8ZLL9-F1
#
_cell.length_a   1.000
_cell.length_b   1.000
_cell.length_c   1.000
_cell.angle_alpha   90.00
_cell.angle_beta   90.00
_cell.angle_gamma   90.00
#
_symmetry.space_group_name_H-M   'P 1'
#
loop_
_entity.id
_entity.type
_entity.pdbx_description
1 polymer ?
#
loop_
_entity_poly.entity_id
_entity_poly.type
_entity_poly.pdbx_seq_one_letter_code
_entity_poly.pdbx_strand_id
1 'polypeptide(L)'
;MHFISPHTAALQAQGEGVNVVNLLASQWGRLFTNVGDIRGRVNVLEEDTIVYVGTENRNHMLGHMSMLGTKGQPVYPMCDGGPGESWLGDPDWMTLADWARENKRKGGVVIRPHYPYCGHTEDPVPILAGLVDALEIGGLRGTDFAVQEWYRYLNCGYRVAVVGGTDKMSAY
;
A
#
# COMPACT_ATOMS: atom_id res chain seq x y z
N MET A 1 -4.31 2.82 5.77
CA MET A 1 -4.74 2.91 7.19
C MET A 1 -4.77 1.52 7.80
N HIS A 2 -4.54 1.42 9.10
CA HIS A 2 -4.23 0.18 9.82
C HIS A 2 -4.93 0.12 11.20
N PHE A 3 -4.89 -1.05 11.84
CA PHE A 3 -5.20 -1.28 13.26
C PHE A 3 -6.64 -0.99 13.73
N ILE A 4 -7.60 -0.87 12.82
CA ILE A 4 -9.01 -0.69 13.18
C ILE A 4 -9.89 -1.71 12.47
N SER A 5 -11.10 -1.94 12.96
CA SER A 5 -12.04 -2.84 12.28
C SER A 5 -12.62 -2.17 11.01
N PRO A 6 -13.07 -2.96 10.02
CA PRO A 6 -13.77 -2.40 8.85
C PRO A 6 -14.98 -1.52 9.20
N HIS A 7 -15.72 -1.85 10.27
CA HIS A 7 -16.86 -1.03 10.71
C HIS A 7 -16.42 0.29 11.35
N THR A 8 -15.35 0.27 12.14
CA THR A 8 -14.75 1.51 12.68
C THR A 8 -14.24 2.41 11.55
N ALA A 9 -13.65 1.80 10.52
CA ALA A 9 -13.21 2.52 9.33
C ALA A 9 -14.38 3.17 8.58
N ALA A 10 -15.50 2.46 8.43
CA ALA A 10 -16.72 3.02 7.82
C ALA A 10 -17.26 4.22 8.61
N LEU A 11 -17.34 4.11 9.94
CA LEU A 11 -17.81 5.20 10.81
C LEU A 11 -16.93 6.46 10.70
N GLN A 12 -15.60 6.27 10.72
CA GLN A 12 -14.68 7.40 10.56
C GLN A 12 -14.79 8.03 9.18
N ALA A 13 -14.90 7.20 8.13
CA ALA A 13 -15.05 7.70 6.76
C ALA A 13 -16.35 8.48 6.56
N GLN A 14 -17.47 8.04 7.13
CA GLN A 14 -18.71 8.81 7.13
C GLN A 14 -18.54 10.16 7.86
N GLY A 15 -17.83 10.17 8.99
CA GLY A 15 -17.52 11.39 9.74
C GLY A 15 -16.61 12.36 8.97
N GLU A 16 -15.70 11.84 8.14
CA GLU A 16 -14.75 12.61 7.34
C GLU A 16 -15.26 12.94 5.91
N GLY A 17 -16.43 12.42 5.52
CA GLY A 17 -16.96 12.58 4.16
C GLY A 17 -16.19 11.80 3.09
N VAL A 18 -15.60 10.66 3.47
CA VAL A 18 -14.81 9.78 2.59
C VAL A 18 -15.68 8.62 2.09
N ASN A 19 -15.76 8.46 0.76
CA ASN A 19 -16.57 7.42 0.13
C ASN A 19 -15.89 6.05 0.03
N VAL A 20 -14.56 6.01 -0.06
CA VAL A 20 -13.83 4.76 -0.27
C VAL A 20 -12.65 4.67 0.67
N VAL A 21 -12.61 3.58 1.43
CA VAL A 21 -11.56 3.28 2.39
C VAL A 21 -10.85 2.00 2.01
N ASN A 22 -9.52 2.07 1.94
CA ASN A 22 -8.66 0.90 1.87
C ASN A 22 -7.96 0.71 3.22
N LEU A 23 -8.44 -0.28 3.98
CA LEU A 23 -7.78 -0.77 5.18
C LEU A 23 -6.71 -1.76 4.77
N LEU A 24 -5.49 -1.60 5.29
CA LEU A 24 -4.32 -2.34 4.87
C LEU A 24 -3.93 -3.33 5.98
N ALA A 25 -4.19 -4.61 5.73
CA ALA A 25 -3.65 -5.68 6.54
C ALA A 25 -2.14 -5.81 6.30
N SER A 26 -1.35 -6.04 7.34
CA SER A 26 0.11 -6.14 7.23
C SER A 26 0.70 -7.08 8.28
N GLN A 27 1.94 -7.46 8.05
CA GLN A 27 2.80 -8.09 9.05
C GLN A 27 3.72 -7.06 9.70
N TRP A 28 4.04 -7.32 10.97
CA TRP A 28 4.98 -6.57 11.81
C TRP A 28 5.74 -7.56 12.68
N GLY A 29 6.79 -8.17 12.13
CA GLY A 29 7.46 -9.30 12.76
C GLY A 29 6.53 -10.51 12.87
N ARG A 30 6.09 -10.83 14.09
CA ARG A 30 5.12 -11.92 14.37
C ARG A 30 3.68 -11.44 14.52
N LEU A 31 3.45 -10.14 14.52
CA LEU A 31 2.11 -9.57 14.57
C LEU A 31 1.55 -9.48 13.16
N PHE A 32 0.31 -9.94 12.99
CA PHE A 32 -0.45 -9.78 11.76
C PHE A 32 -1.71 -8.97 12.06
N THR A 33 -1.90 -7.88 11.33
CA THR A 33 -3.00 -6.94 11.54
C THR A 33 -4.06 -7.14 10.47
N ASN A 34 -5.34 -7.14 10.87
CA ASN A 34 -6.50 -7.21 9.96
C ASN A 34 -6.53 -8.38 8.97
N VAL A 35 -5.66 -9.39 9.11
CA VAL A 35 -5.61 -10.54 8.21
C VAL A 35 -6.90 -11.36 8.21
N GLY A 36 -7.60 -11.40 9.35
CA GLY A 36 -8.91 -12.05 9.47
C GLY A 36 -10.04 -11.30 8.74
N ASP A 37 -9.82 -10.03 8.40
CA ASP A 37 -10.80 -9.21 7.68
C ASP A 37 -10.61 -9.31 6.16
N ILE A 38 -9.56 -9.97 5.65
CA ILE A 38 -9.31 -10.08 4.21
C ILE A 38 -10.35 -11.03 3.58
N ARG A 39 -11.15 -10.49 2.65
CA ARG A 39 -12.22 -11.25 1.96
C ARG A 39 -12.05 -11.34 0.44
N GLY A 40 -11.16 -10.55 -0.17
CA GLY A 40 -11.05 -10.41 -1.62
C GLY A 40 -12.27 -9.76 -2.29
N ARG A 41 -13.14 -9.14 -1.48
CA ARG A 41 -14.36 -8.42 -1.84
C ARG A 41 -14.64 -7.36 -0.77
N VAL A 42 -15.60 -6.47 -1.04
CA VAL A 42 -16.01 -5.40 -0.12
C VAL A 42 -16.35 -5.95 1.27
N ASN A 43 -15.86 -5.26 2.30
CA ASN A 43 -16.07 -5.60 3.70
C ASN A 43 -17.32 -4.95 4.26
N VAL A 44 -17.46 -3.64 4.01
CA VAL A 44 -18.59 -2.81 4.45
C VAL A 44 -19.06 -1.99 3.26
N LEU A 45 -20.37 -1.96 3.06
CA LEU A 45 -21.05 -1.09 2.12
C LEU A 45 -22.24 -0.49 2.89
N GLU A 46 -22.09 0.75 3.33
CA GLU A 46 -23.10 1.47 4.10
C GLU A 46 -23.24 2.86 3.52
N GLU A 47 -24.47 3.25 3.16
CA GLU A 47 -24.77 4.51 2.49
C GLU A 47 -23.91 4.70 1.22
N ASP A 48 -23.01 5.68 1.22
CA ASP A 48 -22.07 6.00 0.14
C ASP A 48 -20.61 5.71 0.55
N THR A 49 -20.41 4.87 1.57
CA THR A 49 -19.10 4.47 2.10
C THR A 49 -18.82 2.99 1.83
N ILE A 50 -17.70 2.75 1.15
CA ILE A 50 -17.17 1.42 0.83
C ILE A 50 -15.87 1.21 1.61
N VAL A 51 -15.80 0.11 2.37
CA VAL A 51 -14.54 -0.33 2.99
C VAL A 51 -14.07 -1.61 2.34
N TYR A 52 -12.84 -1.59 1.85
CA TYR A 52 -12.13 -2.75 1.32
C TYR A 52 -10.89 -3.03 2.15
N VAL A 53 -10.62 -4.30 2.43
CA VAL A 53 -9.38 -4.73 3.10
C VAL A 53 -8.40 -5.27 2.06
N GLY A 54 -7.36 -4.48 1.79
CA GLY A 54 -6.19 -4.87 1.01
C GLY A 54 -5.03 -5.24 1.94
N THR A 55 -3.83 -5.30 1.38
CA THR A 55 -2.60 -5.44 2.19
C THR A 55 -1.63 -4.31 1.94
N GLU A 56 -0.84 -3.97 2.95
CA GLU A 56 0.44 -3.30 2.75
C GLU A 56 1.51 -4.38 2.89
N ASN A 57 2.21 -4.67 1.80
CA ASN A 57 3.36 -5.54 1.84
C ASN A 57 4.63 -4.74 1.97
N ARG A 58 5.60 -5.23 2.75
CA ARG A 58 6.66 -4.36 3.28
C ARG A 58 8.01 -5.07 3.32
N ASN A 59 9.03 -4.36 2.87
CA ASN A 59 10.43 -4.73 2.97
C ASN A 59 11.21 -3.51 3.47
N HIS A 60 12.17 -3.75 4.37
CA HIS A 60 12.88 -2.66 5.05
C HIS A 60 13.77 -1.84 4.10
N MET A 61 14.35 -2.49 3.10
CA MET A 61 15.31 -1.89 2.17
C MET A 61 14.68 -1.56 0.82
N LEU A 62 13.85 -2.45 0.28
CA LEU A 62 13.22 -2.29 -1.04
C LEU A 62 12.08 -1.28 -0.97
N GLY A 63 11.22 -1.41 0.04
CA GLY A 63 10.11 -0.51 0.33
C GLY A 63 8.79 -1.22 0.53
N HIS A 64 7.70 -0.45 0.51
CA HIS A 64 6.35 -0.95 0.78
C HIS A 64 5.45 -0.89 -0.45
N MET A 65 4.44 -1.73 -0.54
CA MET A 65 3.46 -1.76 -1.62
C MET A 65 2.05 -1.94 -1.04
N SER A 66 1.16 -0.98 -1.28
CA SER A 66 -0.26 -1.16 -0.99
C SER A 66 -0.91 -1.90 -2.16
N MET A 67 -1.43 -3.09 -1.87
CA MET A 67 -2.14 -3.93 -2.81
C MET A 67 -3.63 -3.86 -2.53
N LEU A 68 -4.33 -3.12 -3.39
CA LEU A 68 -5.74 -2.82 -3.26
C LEU A 68 -6.56 -3.68 -4.22
N GLY A 69 -7.79 -4.04 -3.83
CA GLY A 69 -8.73 -4.70 -4.73
C GLY A 69 -8.36 -6.12 -5.17
N THR A 70 -7.30 -6.72 -4.60
CA THR A 70 -6.80 -8.06 -4.94
C THR A 70 -7.91 -9.10 -4.86
N LYS A 71 -8.18 -9.82 -5.94
CA LYS A 71 -9.22 -10.87 -5.95
C LYS A 71 -8.69 -12.16 -5.32
N GLY A 72 -9.52 -12.75 -4.46
CA GLY A 72 -9.20 -13.98 -3.76
C GLY A 72 -8.18 -13.76 -2.64
N GLN A 73 -7.18 -14.64 -2.54
CA GLN A 73 -6.14 -14.56 -1.52
C GLN A 73 -5.17 -13.39 -1.80
N PRO A 74 -4.67 -12.71 -0.75
CA PRO A 74 -3.67 -11.67 -0.90
C PRO A 74 -2.34 -12.26 -1.43
N VAL A 75 -1.40 -11.39 -1.74
CA VAL A 75 -0.07 -11.81 -2.18
C VAL A 75 0.81 -12.05 -0.95
N TYR A 76 1.37 -13.25 -0.87
CA TYR A 76 2.27 -13.66 0.20
C TYR A 76 3.71 -13.84 -0.31
N PRO A 77 4.72 -13.65 0.55
CA PRO A 77 4.62 -13.20 1.94
C PRO A 77 4.15 -11.74 2.06
N MET A 78 3.56 -11.36 3.21
CA MET A 78 3.12 -9.98 3.46
C MET A 78 4.33 -9.07 3.70
N CYS A 79 5.29 -9.49 4.52
CA CYS A 79 6.55 -8.79 4.67
C CYS A 79 7.73 -9.75 4.46
N ASP A 80 8.88 -9.19 4.09
CA ASP A 80 10.16 -9.90 4.02
C ASP A 80 11.33 -8.95 4.32
N GLY A 81 12.58 -9.44 4.21
CA GLY A 81 13.77 -8.61 4.44
C GLY A 81 14.14 -8.37 5.90
N GLY A 82 13.78 -9.29 6.79
CA GLY A 82 14.27 -9.31 8.18
C GLY A 82 13.57 -8.34 9.16
N PRO A 83 14.20 -8.04 10.31
CA PRO A 83 13.57 -7.37 11.44
C PRO A 83 13.20 -5.91 11.14
N GLY A 84 12.05 -5.48 11.64
CA GLY A 84 11.46 -4.15 11.39
C GLY A 84 10.17 -4.24 10.57
N GLU A 85 10.19 -5.16 9.60
CA GLU A 85 9.06 -5.48 8.72
C GLU A 85 8.57 -6.91 8.95
N SER A 86 9.47 -7.87 8.74
CA SER A 86 9.24 -9.30 8.89
C SER A 86 9.93 -9.87 10.13
N TRP A 87 9.99 -11.20 10.25
CA TRP A 87 10.64 -11.87 11.37
C TRP A 87 12.16 -11.82 11.25
N LEU A 88 12.84 -11.91 12.40
CA LEU A 88 14.29 -11.93 12.45
C LEU A 88 14.85 -13.12 11.67
N GLY A 89 15.69 -12.84 10.67
CA GLY A 89 16.31 -13.85 9.81
C GLY A 89 15.48 -14.24 8.59
N ASP A 90 14.31 -13.62 8.36
CA ASP A 90 13.59 -13.81 7.11
C ASP A 90 14.41 -13.27 5.93
N PRO A 91 14.58 -14.03 4.85
CA PRO A 91 15.29 -13.57 3.67
C PRO A 91 14.42 -12.57 2.87
N ASP A 92 15.02 -11.93 1.87
CA ASP A 92 14.28 -11.25 0.81
C ASP A 92 13.66 -12.32 -0.10
N TRP A 93 12.35 -12.53 0.02
CA TRP A 93 11.62 -13.55 -0.74
C TRP A 93 11.15 -13.01 -2.07
N MET A 94 10.72 -11.75 -2.11
CA MET A 94 10.15 -11.11 -3.28
C MET A 94 10.56 -9.66 -3.40
N THR A 95 10.68 -9.22 -4.65
CA THR A 95 10.89 -7.81 -4.98
C THR A 95 9.56 -7.05 -4.95
N LEU A 96 9.60 -5.72 -4.86
CA LEU A 96 8.43 -4.86 -5.03
C LEU A 96 7.78 -5.10 -6.40
N ALA A 97 8.60 -5.29 -7.44
CA ALA A 97 8.11 -5.61 -8.78
C ALA A 97 7.37 -6.97 -8.82
N ASP A 98 7.83 -7.97 -8.08
CA ASP A 98 7.17 -9.28 -8.01
C ASP A 98 5.84 -9.19 -7.25
N TRP A 99 5.80 -8.50 -6.10
CA TRP A 99 4.55 -8.19 -5.41
C TRP A 99 3.55 -7.47 -6.33
N ALA A 100 4.00 -6.42 -7.01
CA ALA A 100 3.17 -5.62 -7.91
C ALA A 100 2.62 -6.46 -9.08
N ARG A 101 3.47 -7.27 -9.71
CA ARG A 101 3.09 -8.14 -10.84
C ARG A 101 2.05 -9.17 -10.41
N GLU A 102 2.24 -9.81 -9.27
CA GLU A 102 1.30 -10.81 -8.77
C GLU A 102 -0.04 -10.18 -8.37
N ASN A 103 -0.02 -8.98 -7.77
CA ASN A 103 -1.26 -8.26 -7.47
C ASN A 103 -2.03 -7.88 -8.75
N LYS A 104 -1.33 -7.37 -9.76
CA LYS A 104 -1.93 -7.07 -11.06
C LYS A 104 -2.50 -8.30 -11.75
N ARG A 105 -1.82 -9.45 -11.66
CA ARG A 105 -2.34 -10.75 -12.17
C ARG A 105 -3.65 -11.14 -11.49
N LYS A 106 -3.85 -10.74 -10.23
CA LYS A 106 -5.08 -10.92 -9.46
C LYS A 106 -6.11 -9.79 -9.65
N GLY A 107 -5.87 -8.87 -10.60
CA GLY A 107 -6.76 -7.75 -10.90
C GLY A 107 -6.77 -6.64 -9.84
N GLY A 108 -5.74 -6.58 -8.99
CA GLY A 108 -5.57 -5.54 -8.00
C GLY A 108 -4.91 -4.27 -8.55
N VAL A 109 -5.06 -3.19 -7.79
CA VAL A 109 -4.39 -1.90 -8.00
C VAL A 109 -3.19 -1.81 -7.07
N VAL A 110 -2.08 -1.31 -7.58
CA VAL A 110 -0.80 -1.25 -6.87
C VAL A 110 -0.44 0.21 -6.62
N ILE A 111 -0.33 0.58 -5.34
CA ILE A 111 0.13 1.90 -4.91
C ILE A 111 1.46 1.75 -4.18
N ARG A 112 2.37 2.69 -4.40
CA ARG A 112 3.61 2.83 -3.63
C ARG A 112 3.37 3.82 -2.49
N PRO A 113 3.07 3.35 -1.25
CA PRO A 113 2.73 4.22 -0.12
C PRO A 113 3.93 5.02 0.38
N HIS A 114 3.65 6.20 0.97
CA HIS A 114 4.63 7.15 1.54
C HIS A 114 5.96 7.24 0.77
N TYR A 115 5.86 7.32 -0.56
CA TYR A 115 6.99 7.41 -1.48
C TYR A 115 7.81 8.69 -1.21
N PRO A 116 9.16 8.64 -1.18
CA PRO A 116 10.07 7.49 -1.28
C PRO A 116 10.69 7.09 0.09
N TYR A 117 9.95 7.28 1.18
CA TYR A 117 10.54 7.29 2.52
C TYR A 117 10.72 5.92 3.18
N CYS A 118 10.05 4.87 2.66
CA CYS A 118 10.22 3.49 3.12
C CYS A 118 11.00 2.68 2.07
N GLY A 119 12.26 2.39 2.33
CA GLY A 119 13.12 1.75 1.33
C GLY A 119 13.60 2.72 0.24
N HIS A 120 14.78 2.42 -0.32
CA HIS A 120 15.54 3.40 -1.12
C HIS A 120 16.10 2.83 -2.42
N THR A 121 15.73 1.60 -2.78
CA THR A 121 16.52 0.82 -3.75
C THR A 121 15.73 0.36 -4.97
N GLU A 122 14.44 0.02 -4.86
CA GLU A 122 13.73 -0.61 -5.97
C GLU A 122 12.77 0.28 -6.75
N ASP A 123 12.39 1.47 -6.26
CA ASP A 123 11.34 2.30 -6.87
C ASP A 123 11.39 2.47 -8.41
N PRO A 124 12.57 2.69 -9.05
CA PRO A 124 12.62 2.80 -10.50
C PRO A 124 12.10 1.55 -11.23
N VAL A 125 12.35 0.34 -10.72
CA VAL A 125 12.05 -0.90 -11.44
C VAL A 125 10.53 -1.08 -11.68
N PRO A 126 9.66 -1.10 -10.65
CA PRO A 126 8.23 -1.29 -10.86
C PRO A 126 7.57 -0.06 -11.52
N ILE A 127 8.12 1.15 -11.34
CA ILE A 127 7.62 2.36 -12.03
C ILE A 127 7.88 2.26 -13.54
N LEU A 128 9.13 2.01 -13.94
CA LEU A 128 9.51 1.92 -15.36
C LEU A 128 8.84 0.73 -16.07
N ALA A 129 8.61 -0.36 -15.33
CA ALA A 129 7.89 -1.54 -15.83
C ALA A 129 6.36 -1.35 -15.91
N GLY A 130 5.82 -0.20 -15.46
CA GLY A 130 4.37 0.06 -15.45
C GLY A 130 3.60 -0.83 -14.46
N LEU A 131 4.27 -1.32 -13.42
CA LEU A 131 3.70 -2.19 -12.40
C LEU A 131 3.08 -1.40 -11.23
N VAL A 132 3.45 -0.13 -11.05
CA VAL A 132 2.84 0.78 -10.07
C VAL A 132 1.80 1.65 -10.75
N ASP A 133 0.58 1.68 -10.20
CA ASP A 133 -0.50 2.51 -10.72
C ASP A 133 -0.41 3.95 -10.19
N ALA A 134 0.02 4.14 -8.95
CA ALA A 134 0.21 5.45 -8.36
C ALA A 134 1.30 5.50 -7.27
N LEU A 135 1.90 6.68 -7.09
CA LEU A 135 2.79 7.02 -5.98
C LEU A 135 2.03 7.83 -4.94
N GLU A 136 2.15 7.44 -3.67
CA GLU A 136 1.58 8.21 -2.57
C GLU A 136 2.55 9.31 -2.14
N ILE A 137 2.15 10.56 -2.31
CA ILE A 137 2.96 11.73 -1.95
C ILE A 137 2.24 12.50 -0.84
N GLY A 138 2.80 12.45 0.37
CA GLY A 138 2.17 13.02 1.57
C GLY A 138 2.12 14.55 1.63
N GLY A 139 2.93 15.25 0.84
CA GLY A 139 2.92 16.71 0.78
C GLY A 139 3.28 17.23 -0.61
N LEU A 140 2.45 18.11 -1.17
CA LEU A 140 2.71 18.75 -2.46
C LEU A 140 3.30 20.15 -2.24
N ARG A 141 4.45 20.23 -1.56
CA ARG A 141 5.09 21.53 -1.30
C ARG A 141 5.91 22.01 -2.49
N GLY A 142 6.11 21.17 -3.50
CA GLY A 142 6.80 21.50 -4.75
C GLY A 142 8.33 21.55 -4.62
N THR A 143 8.84 21.55 -3.39
CA THR A 143 10.26 21.51 -3.06
C THR A 143 10.65 20.23 -2.33
N ASP A 144 9.69 19.41 -1.94
CA ASP A 144 9.92 18.15 -1.25
C ASP A 144 10.48 17.09 -2.21
N PHE A 145 11.30 16.20 -1.66
CA PHE A 145 12.05 15.21 -2.43
C PHE A 145 11.13 14.30 -3.26
N ALA A 146 9.99 13.87 -2.70
CA ALA A 146 9.03 13.01 -3.37
C ALA A 146 8.48 13.64 -4.67
N VAL A 147 8.06 14.91 -4.61
CA VAL A 147 7.57 15.63 -5.79
C VAL A 147 8.68 15.81 -6.84
N GLN A 148 9.91 16.11 -6.42
CA GLN A 148 11.04 16.25 -7.34
C GLN A 148 11.35 14.93 -8.06
N GLU A 149 11.39 13.80 -7.34
CA GLU A 149 11.61 12.49 -7.95
C GLU A 149 10.47 12.10 -8.90
N TRP A 150 9.22 12.37 -8.53
CA TRP A 150 8.09 12.15 -9.42
C TRP A 150 8.21 12.95 -10.73
N TYR A 151 8.60 14.23 -10.66
CA TYR A 151 8.88 15.03 -11.85
C TYR A 151 10.03 14.47 -12.69
N ARG A 152 11.04 13.82 -12.09
CA ARG A 152 12.09 13.14 -12.87
C ARG A 152 11.53 12.01 -13.71
N TYR A 153 10.66 11.17 -13.15
CA TYR A 153 9.98 10.12 -13.93
C TYR A 153 9.14 10.71 -15.05
N LEU A 154 8.35 11.76 -14.77
CA LEU A 154 7.56 12.45 -15.78
C LEU A 154 8.42 13.03 -16.91
N ASN A 155 9.53 13.67 -16.56
CA ASN A 155 10.47 14.25 -17.53
C ASN A 155 11.15 13.18 -18.39
N CYS A 156 11.33 11.97 -17.86
CA CYS A 156 11.80 10.80 -18.59
C CYS A 156 10.69 10.11 -19.42
N GLY A 157 9.46 10.63 -19.42
CA GLY A 157 8.33 10.11 -20.20
C GLY A 157 7.49 9.05 -19.49
N TYR A 158 7.81 8.72 -18.23
CA TYR A 158 7.07 7.74 -17.44
C TYR A 158 5.94 8.43 -16.68
N ARG A 159 4.71 8.13 -17.08
CA ARG A 159 3.50 8.71 -16.46
C ARG A 159 2.99 7.77 -15.38
N VAL A 160 3.21 8.15 -14.12
CA VAL A 160 2.63 7.48 -12.94
C VAL A 160 1.74 8.46 -12.19
N ALA A 161 0.56 8.01 -11.78
CA ALA A 161 -0.39 8.85 -11.05
C ALA A 161 0.14 9.20 -9.65
N VAL A 162 -0.40 10.26 -9.06
CA VAL A 162 -0.15 10.62 -7.66
C VAL A 162 -1.42 10.47 -6.86
N VAL A 163 -1.31 9.91 -5.67
CA VAL A 163 -2.39 9.75 -4.70
C VAL A 163 -1.97 10.31 -3.34
N GLY A 164 -2.96 10.59 -2.49
CA GLY A 164 -2.74 10.94 -1.09
C GLY A 164 -3.37 9.87 -0.20
N GLY A 165 -2.61 9.44 0.80
CA GLY A 165 -3.07 8.51 1.83
C GLY A 165 -2.73 9.05 3.21
N THR A 166 -3.47 8.58 4.21
CA THR A 166 -3.32 9.07 5.59
C THR A 166 -2.27 8.31 6.38
N ASP A 167 -1.94 7.09 5.96
CA ASP A 167 -1.20 6.10 6.74
C ASP A 167 -1.60 6.04 8.23
N LYS A 168 -2.92 6.15 8.49
CA LYS A 168 -3.45 6.22 9.85
C LYS A 168 -3.19 4.90 10.58
N MET A 169 -2.59 4.98 11.77
CA MET A 169 -2.12 3.83 12.57
C MET A 169 -3.01 3.50 13.79
N SER A 170 -4.11 4.20 14.00
CA SER A 170 -4.89 4.14 15.24
C SER A 170 -6.27 4.79 15.08
N ALA A 171 -7.10 4.71 16.13
CA ALA A 171 -8.49 5.18 16.14
C ALA A 171 -8.76 6.44 16.97
N TYR A 172 -7.73 7.18 17.40
CA TYR A 172 -7.90 8.38 18.23
C TYR A 172 -8.58 9.55 17.49
#